data_AF-A0A7S2K058-F1
#
_entry.id   AF-A0A7S2K058-F1
#
_cell.length_a   1.000
_cell.length_b   1.000
_cell.length_c   1.000
_cell.angle_alpha   90.00
_cell.angle_beta   90.00
_cell.angle_gamma   90.00
#
_symmetry.space_group_name_H-M   'P 1'
#
loop_
_entity.id
_entity.type
_entity.pdbx_description
1 polymer ?
#
loop_
_entity_poly.entity_id
_entity_poly.type
_entity_poly.pdbx_seq_one_letter_code
_entity_poly.pdbx_strand_id
1 'polypeptide(L)'
;GLQLPLHRLCGVFYTHVGFYLNQVLMTSALQTFAFVCAFFALGQALDTNFADGAIGLSASYFGLLYFVFVLASMLPLVLEKCVEEGLRAALGSVANSLLSLSPVFASFQSKMMGYYFESTVHYGGAQYIPTGRGLATAREPFSKLFQTFAASHLQEGFELAVLLCFGSAVRYEWPFYLCMTFSIFSWTFAPFLFNPRQFDSPRQALRDLASWAAWMCAPGADPGAAWVAWADR
;
A
#
# COMPACT_ATOMS: atom_id res chain seq x y z
N GLY A 1 -21.88 6.50 -23.73
CA GLY A 1 -21.23 7.27 -22.65
C GLY A 1 -20.88 8.65 -23.15
N LEU A 2 -20.66 9.62 -22.25
CA LEU A 2 -20.21 10.97 -22.63
C LEU A 2 -18.76 10.92 -23.14
N GLN A 3 -18.51 11.47 -24.33
CA GLN A 3 -17.16 11.64 -24.86
C GLN A 3 -16.49 12.85 -24.18
N LEU A 4 -15.82 12.60 -23.06
CA LEU A 4 -14.96 13.61 -22.43
C LEU A 4 -13.72 13.85 -23.31
N PRO A 5 -13.30 15.11 -23.53
CA PRO A 5 -12.04 15.39 -24.21
C PRO A 5 -10.87 14.86 -23.37
N LEU A 6 -9.78 14.45 -24.03
CA LEU A 6 -8.68 13.70 -23.41
C LEU A 6 -8.13 14.34 -22.13
N HIS A 7 -8.00 15.68 -22.09
CA HIS A 7 -7.52 16.41 -20.91
C HIS A 7 -8.44 16.31 -19.67
N ARG A 8 -9.74 16.00 -19.84
CA ARG A 8 -10.67 15.71 -18.73
C ARG A 8 -10.71 14.22 -18.40
N LEU A 9 -10.53 13.35 -19.40
CA LEU A 9 -10.44 11.91 -19.18
C LEU A 9 -9.18 11.55 -18.37
N CYS A 10 -8.06 12.19 -18.69
CA CYS A 10 -6.78 12.09 -17.99
C CYS A 10 -6.68 13.05 -16.77
N GLY A 11 -7.80 13.55 -16.24
CA GLY A 11 -7.80 14.33 -15.01
C GLY A 11 -7.25 13.50 -13.84
N VAL A 12 -6.49 14.15 -12.95
CA VAL A 12 -5.90 13.50 -11.74
C VAL A 12 -6.86 13.56 -10.54
N PHE A 13 -7.95 14.34 -10.64
CA PHE A 13 -9.04 14.31 -9.66
C PHE A 13 -9.79 12.97 -9.67
N TYR A 14 -10.39 12.64 -8.51
CA TYR A 14 -11.07 11.37 -8.26
C TYR A 14 -12.00 10.90 -9.38
N THR A 15 -12.07 9.58 -9.59
CA THR A 15 -12.89 8.85 -10.59
C THR A 15 -12.45 8.96 -12.06
N HIS A 16 -11.50 9.82 -12.41
CA HIS A 16 -10.95 9.92 -13.77
C HIS A 16 -9.81 8.92 -14.05
N VAL A 17 -9.52 8.64 -15.33
CA VAL A 17 -8.47 7.67 -15.72
C VAL A 17 -7.09 8.13 -15.26
N GLY A 18 -6.84 9.44 -15.26
CA GLY A 18 -5.58 10.02 -14.76
C GLY A 18 -5.35 9.78 -13.27
N PHE A 19 -6.41 9.68 -12.45
CA PHE A 19 -6.30 9.32 -11.03
C PHE A 19 -5.78 7.88 -10.85
N TYR A 20 -6.32 6.91 -11.59
CA TYR A 20 -5.87 5.51 -11.52
C TYR A 20 -4.45 5.34 -12.06
N LEU A 21 -4.13 5.98 -13.18
CA LEU A 21 -2.77 6.01 -13.73
C LEU A 21 -1.77 6.64 -12.73
N ASN A 22 -2.17 7.69 -12.01
CA ASN A 22 -1.34 8.27 -10.95
C ASN A 22 -1.09 7.26 -9.81
N GLN A 23 -2.07 6.43 -9.43
CA GLN A 23 -1.82 5.38 -8.41
C GLN A 23 -0.75 4.38 -8.87
N VAL A 24 -0.83 3.88 -10.10
CA VAL A 24 0.20 3.00 -10.69
C VAL A 24 1.57 3.67 -10.67
N LEU A 25 1.66 4.91 -11.18
CA LEU A 25 2.92 5.64 -11.24
C LEU A 25 3.52 5.87 -9.84
N MET A 26 2.71 6.09 -8.81
CA MET A 26 3.19 6.23 -7.43
C MET A 26 3.69 4.90 -6.83
N THR A 27 2.99 3.78 -7.06
CA THR A 27 3.45 2.46 -6.59
C THR A 27 4.75 2.04 -7.27
N SER A 28 4.80 2.11 -8.60
CA SER A 28 5.99 1.72 -9.38
C SER A 28 7.18 2.63 -9.09
N ALA A 29 6.96 3.94 -8.86
CA ALA A 29 8.01 4.86 -8.46
C ALA A 29 8.59 4.51 -7.08
N LEU A 30 7.75 4.18 -6.09
CA LEU A 30 8.21 3.76 -4.76
C LEU A 30 9.08 2.49 -4.82
N GLN A 31 8.64 1.47 -5.57
CA GLN A 31 9.42 0.23 -5.75
C GLN A 31 10.74 0.48 -6.48
N THR A 32 10.70 1.21 -7.59
CA THR A 32 11.89 1.57 -8.37
C THR A 32 12.88 2.36 -7.52
N PHE A 33 12.39 3.28 -6.70
CA PHE A 33 13.22 4.08 -5.82
C PHE A 33 13.90 3.23 -4.74
N ALA A 34 13.13 2.37 -4.06
CA ALA A 34 13.65 1.43 -3.07
C ALA A 34 14.73 0.51 -3.67
N PHE A 35 14.49 0.01 -4.89
CA PHE A 35 15.45 -0.81 -5.62
C PHE A 35 16.75 -0.05 -5.94
N VAL A 36 16.66 1.17 -6.48
CA VAL A 36 17.85 1.97 -6.84
C VAL A 36 18.68 2.34 -5.60
N CYS A 37 18.04 2.72 -4.48
CA CYS A 37 18.76 2.95 -3.22
C CYS A 37 19.43 1.67 -2.69
N ALA A 38 18.73 0.54 -2.67
CA ALA A 38 19.30 -0.74 -2.25
C ALA A 38 20.47 -1.20 -3.14
N PHE A 39 20.35 -1.04 -4.46
CA PHE A 39 21.40 -1.34 -5.43
C PHE A 39 22.66 -0.51 -5.18
N PHE A 40 22.53 0.81 -5.01
CA PHE A 40 23.67 1.68 -4.72
C PHE A 40 24.26 1.42 -3.33
N ALA A 41 23.46 1.09 -2.32
CA ALA A 41 23.96 0.72 -1.00
C ALA A 41 24.78 -0.59 -1.01
N LEU A 42 24.36 -1.60 -1.78
CA LEU A 42 25.18 -2.80 -2.03
C LEU A 42 26.44 -2.47 -2.85
N GLY A 43 26.35 -1.50 -3.77
CA GLY A 43 27.47 -0.98 -4.55
C GLY A 43 28.62 -0.40 -3.72
N GLN A 44 28.37 0.01 -2.47
CA GLN A 44 29.39 0.51 -1.52
C GLN A 44 30.58 -0.46 -1.35
N ALA A 45 30.37 -1.77 -1.53
CA ALA A 45 31.43 -2.78 -1.46
C ALA A 45 32.43 -2.72 -2.64
N LEU A 46 32.12 -1.98 -3.71
CA LEU A 46 32.97 -1.76 -4.88
C LEU A 46 33.59 -0.36 -4.88
N ASP A 47 32.78 0.66 -4.56
CA ASP A 47 33.22 2.05 -4.42
C ASP A 47 32.30 2.78 -3.41
N THR A 48 32.90 3.48 -2.44
CA THR A 48 32.18 4.29 -1.45
C THR A 48 31.35 5.40 -2.08
N ASN A 49 31.69 5.89 -3.27
CA ASN A 49 30.90 6.89 -4.01
C ASN A 49 29.45 6.42 -4.28
N PHE A 50 29.19 5.10 -4.35
CA PHE A 50 27.82 4.59 -4.48
C PHE A 50 26.98 4.81 -3.22
N ALA A 51 27.59 4.80 -2.02
CA ALA A 51 26.88 5.14 -0.77
C ALA A 51 26.44 6.60 -0.77
N ASP A 52 27.30 7.52 -1.17
CA ASP A 52 26.97 8.95 -1.30
C ASP A 52 25.85 9.18 -2.34
N GLY A 53 25.87 8.42 -3.44
CA GLY A 53 24.77 8.39 -4.42
C GLY A 53 23.44 7.92 -3.81
N ALA A 54 23.45 6.84 -3.03
CA ALA A 54 22.27 6.31 -2.34
C ALA A 54 21.71 7.31 -1.30
N ILE A 55 22.57 7.93 -0.50
CA ILE A 55 22.21 8.94 0.50
C ILE A 55 21.62 10.17 -0.20
N GLY A 56 22.35 10.75 -1.16
CA GLY A 56 21.96 11.96 -1.88
C GLY A 56 20.63 11.82 -2.61
N LEU A 57 20.39 10.66 -3.23
CA LEU A 57 19.12 10.34 -3.88
C LEU A 57 17.97 10.28 -2.86
N SER A 58 18.16 9.57 -1.74
CA SER A 58 17.14 9.41 -0.68
C SER A 58 16.74 10.73 -0.01
N ALA A 59 17.73 11.59 0.27
CA ALA A 59 17.57 12.83 1.01
C ALA A 59 17.05 13.98 0.14
N SER A 60 17.56 14.13 -1.09
CA SER A 60 17.21 15.26 -1.96
C SER A 60 15.86 15.10 -2.66
N TYR A 61 15.45 13.86 -2.95
CA TYR A 61 14.27 13.60 -3.78
C TYR A 61 13.16 12.87 -3.03
N PHE A 62 13.40 11.64 -2.56
CA PHE A 62 12.31 10.77 -2.10
C PHE A 62 11.58 11.28 -0.85
N GLY A 63 12.30 11.67 0.20
CA GLY A 63 11.67 12.21 1.41
C GLY A 63 10.79 13.44 1.12
N LEU A 64 11.25 14.32 0.22
CA LEU A 64 10.53 15.53 -0.19
C LEU A 64 9.33 15.19 -1.09
N LEU A 65 9.51 14.37 -2.11
CA LEU A 65 8.45 14.01 -3.07
C LEU A 65 7.33 13.19 -2.39
N TYR A 66 7.68 12.26 -1.50
CA TYR A 66 6.70 11.49 -0.72
C TYR A 66 5.92 12.41 0.24
N PHE A 67 6.59 13.35 0.92
CA PHE A 67 5.91 14.34 1.76
C PHE A 67 4.96 15.22 0.94
N VAL A 68 5.39 15.73 -0.23
CA VAL A 68 4.54 16.51 -1.14
C VAL A 68 3.35 15.69 -1.65
N PHE A 69 3.53 14.40 -1.96
CA PHE A 69 2.44 13.51 -2.36
C PHE A 69 1.41 13.29 -1.25
N VAL A 70 1.86 13.01 -0.01
CA VAL A 70 0.96 12.86 1.15
C VAL A 70 0.23 14.17 1.44
N LEU A 71 0.93 15.30 1.39
CA LEU A 71 0.33 16.62 1.56
C LEU A 71 -0.71 16.90 0.48
N ALA A 72 -0.39 16.71 -0.80
CA ALA A 72 -1.31 16.92 -1.92
C ALA A 72 -2.53 16.00 -1.88
N SER A 73 -2.40 14.79 -1.33
CA SER A 73 -3.51 13.84 -1.15
C SER A 73 -4.47 14.23 -0.02
N MET A 74 -3.97 14.88 1.03
CA MET A 74 -4.76 15.27 2.21
C MET A 74 -5.28 16.72 2.15
N LEU A 75 -4.52 17.62 1.54
CA LEU A 75 -4.79 19.07 1.53
C LEU A 75 -6.17 19.45 0.98
N PRO A 76 -6.72 18.86 -0.10
CA PRO A 76 -8.06 19.22 -0.60
C PRO A 76 -9.15 19.05 0.47
N LEU A 77 -9.18 17.88 1.13
CA LEU A 77 -10.15 17.56 2.18
C LEU A 77 -9.98 18.44 3.43
N VAL A 78 -8.73 18.80 3.76
CA VAL A 78 -8.44 19.70 4.88
C VAL A 78 -8.88 21.14 4.57
N LEU A 79 -8.73 21.60 3.33
CA LEU A 79 -9.18 22.93 2.89
C LEU A 79 -10.71 23.01 2.80
N GLU A 80 -11.35 22.02 2.18
CA GLU A 80 -12.80 21.84 2.12
C GLU A 80 -13.42 21.96 3.52
N LYS A 81 -12.95 21.11 4.45
CA LYS A 81 -13.43 21.12 5.83
C LYS A 81 -13.05 22.38 6.63
N CYS A 82 -11.97 23.06 6.26
CA CYS A 82 -11.60 24.35 6.86
C CYS A 82 -12.49 25.50 6.38
N VAL A 83 -13.09 25.39 5.19
CA VAL A 83 -14.07 26.35 4.66
C VAL A 83 -15.46 26.06 5.23
N GLU A 84 -15.87 24.79 5.33
CA GLU A 84 -17.21 24.40 5.79
C GLU A 84 -17.38 24.43 7.32
N GLU A 85 -16.46 23.80 8.06
CA GLU A 85 -16.55 23.64 9.53
C GLU A 85 -15.56 24.54 10.31
N GLY A 86 -14.66 25.23 9.59
CA GLY A 86 -13.64 26.10 10.17
C GLY A 86 -12.36 25.36 10.62
N LEU A 87 -11.28 26.13 10.80
CA LEU A 87 -9.93 25.60 11.06
C LEU A 87 -9.84 24.63 12.25
N ARG A 88 -10.58 24.89 13.35
CA ARG A 88 -10.59 24.01 14.52
C ARG A 88 -11.14 22.62 14.21
N ALA A 89 -12.19 22.54 13.40
CA ALA A 89 -12.81 21.28 13.00
C ALA A 89 -11.96 20.54 11.96
N ALA A 90 -11.35 21.26 11.02
CA ALA A 90 -10.37 20.70 10.08
C ALA A 90 -9.17 20.08 10.81
N LEU A 91 -8.55 20.79 11.75
CA LEU A 91 -7.44 20.26 12.57
C LEU A 91 -7.86 19.05 13.43
N GLY A 92 -9.06 19.10 14.03
CA GLY A 92 -9.63 17.95 14.74
C GLY A 92 -9.86 16.75 13.84
N SER A 93 -10.26 16.97 12.59
CA SER A 93 -10.42 15.92 11.58
C SER A 93 -9.09 15.30 11.18
N VAL A 94 -8.03 16.10 10.99
CA VAL A 94 -6.67 15.59 10.74
C VAL A 94 -6.19 14.73 11.91
N ALA A 95 -6.35 15.20 13.15
CA ALA A 95 -6.00 14.43 14.34
C ALA A 95 -6.77 13.09 14.41
N ASN A 96 -8.08 13.10 14.16
CA ASN A 96 -8.90 11.89 14.11
C ASN A 96 -8.49 10.94 12.97
N SER A 97 -8.12 11.46 11.79
CA SER A 97 -7.61 10.65 10.67
C SER A 97 -6.27 9.98 11.00
N LEU A 98 -5.36 10.67 11.71
CA LEU A 98 -4.10 10.10 12.18
C LEU A 98 -4.35 9.02 13.27
N LEU A 99 -5.18 9.31 14.26
CA LEU A 99 -5.49 8.38 15.37
C LEU A 99 -6.26 7.12 14.92
N SER A 100 -7.08 7.23 13.88
CA SER A 100 -7.76 6.09 13.24
C SER A 100 -6.89 5.34 12.22
N LEU A 101 -5.61 5.73 12.08
CA LEU A 101 -4.66 5.19 11.10
C LEU A 101 -5.16 5.29 9.64
N SER A 102 -6.04 6.24 9.33
CA SER A 102 -6.61 6.45 8.00
C SER A 102 -5.56 6.54 6.87
N PRO A 103 -4.39 7.19 7.03
CA PRO A 103 -3.33 7.16 6.01
C PRO A 103 -2.81 5.76 5.67
N VAL A 104 -2.78 4.84 6.66
CA VAL A 104 -2.34 3.45 6.46
C VAL A 104 -3.32 2.71 5.56
N PHE A 105 -4.63 2.93 5.74
CA PHE A 105 -5.66 2.42 4.83
C PHE A 105 -5.63 3.12 3.47
N ALA A 106 -5.40 4.43 3.43
CA ALA A 106 -5.35 5.20 2.19
C ALA A 106 -4.19 4.79 1.26
N SER A 107 -3.00 4.49 1.82
CA SER A 107 -1.86 3.96 1.04
C SER A 107 -2.13 2.55 0.50
N PHE A 108 -2.79 1.69 1.28
CA PHE A 108 -3.24 0.37 0.84
C PHE A 108 -4.32 0.47 -0.25
N GLN A 109 -5.30 1.37 -0.10
CA GLN A 109 -6.33 1.63 -1.10
C GLN A 109 -5.75 2.25 -2.39
N SER A 110 -4.80 3.17 -2.27
CA SER A 110 -4.03 3.73 -3.40
C SER A 110 -3.40 2.60 -4.22
N LYS A 111 -2.63 1.72 -3.56
CA LYS A 111 -2.01 0.58 -4.21
C LYS A 111 -3.02 -0.40 -4.83
N MET A 112 -4.11 -0.71 -4.12
CA MET A 112 -5.18 -1.58 -4.64
C MET A 112 -5.76 -1.04 -5.96
N MET A 113 -6.01 0.27 -6.02
CA MET A 113 -6.53 0.94 -7.22
C MET A 113 -5.51 0.97 -8.36
N GLY A 114 -4.21 1.09 -8.05
CA GLY A 114 -3.12 0.95 -9.01
C GLY A 114 -3.07 -0.47 -9.60
N TYR A 115 -2.86 -1.48 -8.75
CA TYR A 115 -2.68 -2.89 -9.15
C TYR A 115 -3.82 -3.40 -10.03
N TYR A 116 -5.09 -3.18 -9.65
CA TYR A 116 -6.22 -3.67 -10.44
C TYR A 116 -6.42 -2.88 -11.75
N PHE A 117 -6.05 -1.59 -11.79
CA PHE A 117 -6.05 -0.82 -13.04
C PHE A 117 -4.94 -1.30 -13.99
N GLU A 118 -3.72 -1.44 -13.50
CA GLU A 118 -2.58 -1.97 -14.27
C GLU A 118 -2.84 -3.38 -14.80
N SER A 119 -3.30 -4.30 -13.95
CA SER A 119 -3.65 -5.66 -14.33
C SER A 119 -4.75 -5.69 -15.41
N THR A 120 -5.78 -4.82 -15.28
CA THR A 120 -6.83 -4.67 -16.30
C THR A 120 -6.29 -4.12 -17.63
N VAL A 121 -5.28 -3.23 -17.61
CA VAL A 121 -4.66 -2.68 -18.81
C VAL A 121 -3.75 -3.70 -19.51
N HIS A 122 -2.97 -4.48 -18.76
CA HIS A 122 -2.05 -5.47 -19.31
C HIS A 122 -2.73 -6.77 -19.77
N TYR A 123 -3.67 -7.30 -18.98
CA TYR A 123 -4.25 -8.64 -19.18
C TYR A 123 -5.75 -8.61 -19.53
N GLY A 124 -6.40 -7.45 -19.46
CA GLY A 124 -7.85 -7.33 -19.66
C GLY A 124 -8.63 -7.95 -18.50
N GLY A 125 -9.72 -8.65 -18.80
CA GLY A 125 -10.37 -9.53 -17.84
C GLY A 125 -10.98 -8.86 -16.61
N ALA A 126 -11.40 -7.58 -16.68
CA ALA A 126 -11.97 -6.82 -15.57
C ALA A 126 -13.18 -7.53 -14.91
N GLN A 127 -12.95 -8.22 -13.78
CA GLN A 127 -13.99 -8.90 -13.02
C GLN A 127 -14.60 -7.98 -11.96
N TYR A 128 -15.92 -7.83 -11.99
CA TYR A 128 -16.64 -7.20 -10.89
C TYR A 128 -16.72 -8.15 -9.69
N ILE A 129 -15.77 -8.01 -8.76
CA ILE A 129 -15.88 -8.60 -7.41
C ILE A 129 -17.03 -7.87 -6.69
N PRO A 130 -18.09 -8.55 -6.23
CA PRO A 130 -19.28 -7.89 -5.70
C PRO A 130 -19.04 -7.25 -4.32
N THR A 131 -18.66 -5.97 -4.33
CA THR A 131 -18.47 -5.07 -3.18
C THR A 131 -19.77 -4.66 -2.48
N GLY A 132 -20.79 -5.52 -2.48
CA GLY A 132 -22.10 -5.25 -1.89
C GLY A 132 -22.05 -5.09 -0.36
N ARG A 133 -23.20 -4.78 0.26
CA ARG A 133 -23.34 -4.49 1.71
C ARG A 133 -22.60 -5.46 2.66
N GLY A 134 -22.43 -6.72 2.26
CA GLY A 134 -21.65 -7.70 3.02
C GLY A 134 -20.14 -7.42 3.06
N LEU A 135 -19.50 -7.01 1.96
CA LEU A 135 -18.03 -6.94 1.88
C LEU A 135 -17.42 -5.86 2.81
N ALA A 136 -18.19 -4.80 3.09
CA ALA A 136 -17.80 -3.73 4.02
C ALA A 136 -18.24 -3.98 5.48
N THR A 137 -18.88 -5.11 5.79
CA THR A 137 -19.45 -5.40 7.12
C THR A 137 -19.16 -6.79 7.65
N ALA A 138 -18.82 -7.76 6.79
CA ALA A 138 -18.48 -9.12 7.14
C ALA A 138 -16.98 -9.28 7.39
N ARG A 139 -16.64 -9.92 8.50
CA ARG A 139 -15.28 -10.32 8.86
C ARG A 139 -14.84 -11.50 8.01
N GLU A 140 -13.69 -11.40 7.35
CA GLU A 140 -13.08 -12.51 6.59
C GLU A 140 -11.97 -13.23 7.40
N PRO A 141 -11.67 -14.51 7.14
CA PRO A 141 -10.59 -15.24 7.80
C PRO A 141 -9.22 -15.00 7.15
N PHE A 142 -8.16 -15.28 7.91
CA PHE A 142 -6.79 -14.87 7.58
C PHE A 142 -6.18 -15.58 6.38
N SER A 143 -6.48 -16.86 6.20
CA SER A 143 -6.16 -17.58 4.95
C SER A 143 -6.75 -16.86 3.75
N LYS A 144 -8.02 -16.47 3.79
CA LYS A 144 -8.70 -15.79 2.67
C LYS A 144 -8.23 -14.35 2.45
N LEU A 145 -7.96 -13.57 3.50
CA LEU A 145 -7.34 -12.25 3.35
C LEU A 145 -5.95 -12.34 2.74
N PHE A 146 -5.11 -13.26 3.21
CA PHE A 146 -3.80 -13.54 2.65
C PHE A 146 -3.93 -13.94 1.16
N GLN A 147 -4.75 -14.94 0.82
CA GLN A 147 -4.98 -15.38 -0.55
C GLN A 147 -5.48 -14.25 -1.48
N THR A 148 -6.25 -13.28 -0.96
CA THR A 148 -6.79 -12.16 -1.74
C THR A 148 -5.76 -11.06 -1.99
N PHE A 149 -4.88 -10.80 -1.02
CA PHE A 149 -3.95 -9.66 -1.06
C PHE A 149 -2.47 -10.04 -1.23
N ALA A 150 -2.12 -11.33 -1.30
CA ALA A 150 -0.74 -11.79 -1.41
C ALA A 150 -0.02 -11.23 -2.64
N ALA A 151 -0.50 -11.58 -3.84
CA ALA A 151 0.08 -11.13 -5.11
C ALA A 151 -0.08 -9.63 -5.37
N SER A 152 -1.10 -8.99 -4.78
CA SER A 152 -1.40 -7.57 -5.03
C SER A 152 -0.78 -6.59 -4.02
N HIS A 153 -0.36 -7.06 -2.83
CA HIS A 153 0.14 -6.21 -1.75
C HIS A 153 1.22 -6.85 -0.87
N LEU A 154 1.01 -8.06 -0.31
CA LEU A 154 1.95 -8.59 0.69
C LEU A 154 3.30 -8.97 0.07
N GLN A 155 3.32 -9.48 -1.17
CA GLN A 155 4.57 -9.78 -1.87
C GLN A 155 5.41 -8.51 -2.03
N GLU A 156 4.86 -7.46 -2.65
CA GLU A 156 5.56 -6.20 -2.86
C GLU A 156 5.91 -5.48 -1.54
N GLY A 157 5.06 -5.60 -0.51
CA GLY A 157 5.36 -5.11 0.84
C GLY A 157 6.55 -5.82 1.49
N PHE A 158 6.69 -7.13 1.25
CA PHE A 158 7.85 -7.93 1.66
C PHE A 158 9.10 -7.62 0.81
N GLU A 159 8.96 -7.44 -0.50
CA GLU A 159 10.04 -7.01 -1.39
C GLU A 159 10.60 -5.65 -0.95
N LEU A 160 9.75 -4.65 -0.63
CA LEU A 160 10.18 -3.38 -0.05
C LEU A 160 10.93 -3.57 1.28
N ALA A 161 10.54 -4.53 2.12
CA ALA A 161 11.23 -4.84 3.37
C ALA A 161 12.61 -5.50 3.14
N VAL A 162 12.72 -6.38 2.16
CA VAL A 162 14.00 -6.99 1.72
C VAL A 162 14.93 -5.94 1.11
N LEU A 163 14.41 -5.05 0.26
CA LEU A 163 15.16 -3.92 -0.31
C LEU A 163 15.63 -2.95 0.79
N LEU A 164 14.78 -2.64 1.78
CA LEU A 164 15.18 -1.83 2.93
C LEU A 164 16.26 -2.51 3.78
N CYS A 165 16.22 -3.85 3.91
CA CYS A 165 17.24 -4.64 4.60
C CYS A 165 18.59 -4.58 3.85
N PHE A 166 18.62 -4.81 2.53
CA PHE A 166 19.84 -4.64 1.74
C PHE A 166 20.35 -3.20 1.72
N GLY A 167 19.44 -2.22 1.71
CA GLY A 167 19.74 -0.81 1.85
C GLY A 167 20.44 -0.43 3.16
N SER A 168 20.32 -1.25 4.22
CA SER A 168 20.88 -0.94 5.56
C SER A 168 22.41 -0.96 5.65
N ALA A 169 23.12 -1.37 4.59
CA ALA A 169 24.56 -1.10 4.45
C ALA A 169 24.88 0.40 4.49
N VAL A 170 23.93 1.24 4.05
CA VAL A 170 23.99 2.70 4.06
C VAL A 170 23.04 3.26 5.13
N ARG A 171 23.50 4.33 5.80
CA ARG A 171 22.65 5.12 6.71
C ARG A 171 21.95 6.24 5.93
N TYR A 172 20.64 6.10 5.74
CA TYR A 172 19.79 7.13 5.14
C TYR A 172 19.33 8.17 6.17
N GLU A 173 18.64 9.20 5.69
CA GLU A 173 17.95 10.16 6.54
C GLU A 173 16.59 9.64 7.05
N TRP A 174 16.14 10.16 8.19
CA TRP A 174 14.93 9.69 8.86
C TRP A 174 13.63 9.72 8.01
N PRO A 175 13.41 10.65 7.04
CA PRO A 175 12.20 10.62 6.23
C PRO A 175 12.13 9.39 5.30
N PHE A 176 13.29 8.91 4.81
CA PHE A 176 13.34 7.71 3.97
C PHE A 176 12.89 6.48 4.77
N TYR A 177 13.46 6.27 5.96
CA TYR A 177 13.07 5.17 6.85
C TYR A 177 11.59 5.26 7.26
N LEU A 178 11.07 6.46 7.53
CA LEU A 178 9.65 6.65 7.87
C LEU A 178 8.74 6.25 6.70
N CYS A 179 8.98 6.78 5.50
CA CYS A 179 8.11 6.53 4.33
C CYS A 179 8.18 5.07 3.86
N MET A 180 9.38 4.45 3.91
CA MET A 180 9.56 3.03 3.62
C MET A 180 8.84 2.16 4.63
N THR A 181 9.07 2.35 5.94
CA THR A 181 8.45 1.54 7.00
C THR A 181 6.93 1.70 7.01
N PHE A 182 6.43 2.92 6.79
CA PHE A 182 4.99 3.19 6.66
C PHE A 182 4.37 2.46 5.46
N SER A 183 5.04 2.44 4.31
CA SER A 183 4.54 1.77 3.10
C SER A 183 4.55 0.25 3.26
N ILE A 184 5.65 -0.33 3.78
CA ILE A 184 5.74 -1.75 4.15
C ILE A 184 4.62 -2.13 5.13
N PHE A 185 4.41 -1.33 6.18
CA PHE A 185 3.38 -1.57 7.19
C PHE A 185 1.97 -1.52 6.59
N SER A 186 1.69 -0.50 5.76
CA SER A 186 0.42 -0.35 5.06
C SER A 186 0.12 -1.54 4.16
N TRP A 187 1.03 -1.89 3.25
CA TRP A 187 0.78 -2.92 2.24
C TRP A 187 0.71 -4.33 2.86
N THR A 188 1.44 -4.57 3.95
CA THR A 188 1.45 -5.87 4.63
C THR A 188 0.29 -6.06 5.61
N PHE A 189 -0.01 -5.06 6.45
CA PHE A 189 -0.90 -5.24 7.62
C PHE A 189 -2.29 -4.59 7.49
N ALA A 190 -2.51 -3.62 6.59
CA ALA A 190 -3.82 -3.00 6.43
C ALA A 190 -5.00 -3.98 6.20
N PRO A 191 -4.91 -5.05 5.36
CA PRO A 191 -6.07 -5.91 5.14
C PRO A 191 -6.49 -6.70 6.39
N PHE A 192 -5.57 -6.95 7.33
CA PHE A 192 -5.86 -7.60 8.62
C PHE A 192 -6.31 -6.58 9.67
N LEU A 193 -5.66 -5.41 9.71
CA LEU A 193 -5.93 -4.35 10.69
C LEU A 193 -7.32 -3.72 10.51
N PHE A 194 -7.75 -3.50 9.26
CA PHE A 194 -9.03 -2.89 8.92
C PHE A 194 -10.14 -3.92 8.61
N ASN A 195 -9.93 -5.21 8.94
CA ASN A 195 -10.94 -6.26 8.83
C ASN A 195 -12.09 -6.03 9.85
N PRO A 196 -13.36 -5.91 9.41
CA PRO A 196 -14.47 -5.54 10.30
C PRO A 196 -14.58 -6.40 11.56
N ARG A 197 -14.76 -5.76 12.72
CA ARG A 197 -14.99 -6.40 14.04
C ARG A 197 -13.93 -7.41 14.49
N GLN A 198 -12.75 -7.41 13.87
CA GLN A 198 -11.80 -8.50 14.06
C GLN A 198 -11.21 -8.57 15.47
N PHE A 199 -10.93 -7.41 16.07
CA PHE A 199 -10.25 -7.30 17.36
C PHE A 199 -11.21 -7.13 18.55
N ASP A 200 -12.53 -7.20 18.30
CA ASP A 200 -13.60 -7.26 19.31
C ASP A 200 -13.37 -8.36 20.36
N SER A 201 -12.68 -9.44 19.98
CA SER A 201 -12.29 -10.51 20.89
C SER A 201 -10.88 -11.02 20.56
N PRO A 202 -9.91 -10.95 21.50
CA PRO A 202 -8.59 -11.56 21.31
C PRO A 202 -8.66 -13.06 20.98
N ARG A 203 -9.67 -13.79 21.49
CA ARG A 203 -9.90 -15.20 21.15
C ARG A 203 -10.23 -15.41 19.66
N GLN A 204 -10.90 -14.44 19.04
CA GLN A 204 -11.22 -14.48 17.61
C GLN A 204 -9.98 -14.17 16.76
N ALA A 205 -9.13 -13.23 17.17
CA ALA A 205 -7.84 -12.93 16.54
C ALA A 205 -6.75 -14.00 16.79
N LEU A 206 -6.87 -14.82 17.84
CA LEU A 206 -6.03 -16.01 18.01
C LEU A 206 -6.53 -17.18 17.16
N ARG A 207 -7.85 -17.28 16.93
CA ARG A 207 -8.43 -18.27 16.01
C ARG A 207 -8.20 -17.92 14.53
N ASP A 208 -8.18 -16.64 14.17
CA ASP A 208 -7.64 -16.07 12.91
C ASP A 208 -6.29 -16.75 12.62
N LEU A 209 -5.36 -16.56 13.55
CA LEU A 209 -3.95 -16.91 13.40
C LEU A 209 -3.71 -18.42 13.44
N ALA A 210 -4.39 -19.15 14.34
CA ALA A 210 -4.32 -20.60 14.37
C ALA A 210 -4.87 -21.23 13.07
N SER A 211 -5.94 -20.68 12.49
CA SER A 211 -6.51 -21.19 11.23
C SER A 211 -5.63 -20.90 10.01
N TRP A 212 -4.97 -19.73 9.97
CA TRP A 212 -3.98 -19.41 8.94
C TRP A 212 -2.70 -20.22 9.10
N ALA A 213 -2.17 -20.37 10.31
CA ALA A 213 -1.01 -21.22 10.57
C ALA A 213 -1.27 -22.70 10.22
N ALA A 214 -2.49 -23.19 10.46
CA ALA A 214 -2.89 -24.53 10.01
C ALA A 214 -2.91 -24.63 8.47
N TRP A 215 -3.48 -23.64 7.77
CA TRP A 215 -3.48 -23.56 6.29
C TRP A 215 -2.06 -23.44 5.69
N MET A 216 -1.16 -22.71 6.36
CA MET A 216 0.28 -22.61 6.04
C MET A 216 1.08 -23.89 6.32
N CYS A 217 0.52 -24.84 7.07
CA CYS A 217 1.17 -26.12 7.41
C CYS A 217 0.42 -27.34 6.86
N ALA A 218 -0.68 -27.16 6.13
CA ALA A 218 -1.53 -28.24 5.66
C ALA A 218 -0.94 -28.95 4.42
N PRO A 219 -0.68 -30.28 4.47
CA PRO A 219 -0.39 -31.06 3.28
C PRO A 219 -1.70 -31.37 2.56
N GLY A 220 -2.04 -30.59 1.53
CA GLY A 220 -3.30 -30.73 0.81
C GLY A 220 -3.25 -30.25 -0.64
N ALA A 221 -4.07 -30.87 -1.49
CA ALA A 221 -4.25 -30.51 -2.89
C ALA A 221 -5.45 -29.56 -3.15
N ASP A 222 -6.21 -29.22 -2.10
CA ASP A 222 -7.25 -28.17 -2.18
C ASP A 222 -6.62 -26.80 -1.83
N PRO A 223 -6.61 -25.83 -2.76
CA PRO A 223 -6.15 -24.47 -2.52
C PRO A 223 -6.88 -23.74 -1.38
N GLY A 224 -8.15 -24.09 -1.14
CA GLY A 224 -8.91 -23.55 -0.01
C GLY A 224 -8.38 -24.02 1.35
N ALA A 225 -7.77 -25.20 1.41
CA ALA A 225 -7.33 -25.87 2.62
C ALA A 225 -5.81 -25.86 2.86
N ALA A 226 -4.99 -25.69 1.81
CA ALA A 226 -3.54 -25.68 1.89
C ALA A 226 -2.89 -24.57 1.05
N TRP A 227 -1.86 -23.92 1.59
CA TRP A 227 -1.16 -22.83 0.90
C TRP A 227 -0.40 -23.28 -0.36
N VAL A 228 0.17 -24.50 -0.36
CA VAL A 228 0.97 -25.01 -1.49
C VAL A 228 0.11 -25.08 -2.75
N ALA A 229 -1.03 -25.77 -2.67
CA ALA A 229 -1.98 -25.87 -3.78
C ALA A 229 -2.59 -24.51 -4.19
N TRP A 230 -2.56 -23.49 -3.31
CA TRP A 230 -2.95 -22.12 -3.68
C TRP A 230 -1.83 -21.35 -4.38
N ALA A 231 -0.56 -21.62 -4.06
CA ALA A 231 0.60 -20.99 -4.70
C ALA A 231 0.89 -21.57 -6.10
N ASP A 232 0.51 -22.83 -6.35
CA ASP A 232 0.65 -23.52 -7.65
C ASP A 232 -0.47 -23.15 -8.67
N ARG A 233 -1.04 -21.93 -8.60
CA ARG A 233 -2.21 -21.47 -9.41
C ARG A 233 -1.87 -20.40 -10.44
#